data_AF-A0A6P7U7T4-F1
#
_entry.id   AF-A0A6P7U7T4-F1
#
_cell.length_a   1.000
_cell.length_b   1.000
_cell.length_c   1.000
_cell.angle_alpha   90.00
_cell.angle_beta   90.00
_cell.angle_gamma   90.00
#
_symmetry.space_group_name_H-M   'P 1'
#
loop_
_entity.id
_entity.type
_entity.pdbx_description
1 polymer ?
#
loop_
_entity_poly.entity_id
_entity_poly.type
_entity_poly.pdbx_seq_one_letter_code
_entity_poly.pdbx_strand_id
1 'polypeptide(L)'
;MLNSSYLRRHNEVVKCLHLHLCCQYGIRKTKKLKIHSVQSVVANEVVEIRLDTTIPTDTAVSNNKPDIFVHDKIKNTITLIEVGITSQNCLKQVEVEKFHKYDFLANELGVIHRAKVKIIPVVLTWDGIVSRFFKSHLDSIAVEDRVKAYIQTLVLRKTLESM
;
A
#
# COMPACT_ATOMS: atom_id res chain seq x y z
N MET A 1 18.62 -13.73 7.16
CA MET A 1 17.39 -14.23 7.81
C MET A 1 16.40 -13.10 8.18
N LEU A 2 16.85 -11.97 8.75
CA LEU A 2 15.96 -10.82 9.07
C LEU A 2 15.20 -10.23 7.87
N ASN A 3 15.85 -10.15 6.70
CA ASN A 3 15.21 -9.62 5.50
C ASN A 3 14.08 -10.52 4.96
N SER A 4 14.17 -11.86 5.10
CA SER A 4 13.12 -12.75 4.56
C SER A 4 11.85 -12.72 5.41
N SER A 5 11.96 -12.65 6.74
CA SER A 5 10.81 -12.52 7.63
C SER A 5 10.14 -11.16 7.52
N TYR A 6 10.91 -10.09 7.34
CA TYR A 6 10.39 -8.77 6.95
C TYR A 6 9.62 -8.85 5.62
N LEU A 7 10.26 -9.31 4.53
CA LEU A 7 9.64 -9.37 3.20
C LEU A 7 8.35 -10.20 3.22
N ARG A 8 8.32 -11.30 3.97
CA ARG A 8 7.14 -12.16 4.08
C ARG A 8 5.95 -11.42 4.70
N ARG A 9 6.15 -10.68 5.78
CA ARG A 9 5.10 -9.87 6.43
C ARG A 9 4.65 -8.75 5.51
N HIS A 10 5.61 -8.03 4.92
CA HIS A 10 5.37 -6.96 3.96
C HIS A 10 4.48 -7.41 2.79
N ASN A 11 4.89 -8.49 2.11
CA ASN A 11 4.20 -8.97 0.92
C ASN A 11 2.79 -9.49 1.22
N GLU A 12 2.55 -10.04 2.41
CA GLU A 12 1.21 -10.47 2.84
C GLU A 12 0.29 -9.26 3.06
N VAL A 13 0.80 -8.16 3.62
CA VAL A 13 0.05 -6.90 3.75
C VAL A 13 -0.24 -6.29 2.38
N VAL A 14 0.76 -6.19 1.49
CA VAL A 14 0.59 -5.72 0.11
C VAL A 14 -0.45 -6.57 -0.62
N LYS A 15 -0.38 -7.90 -0.50
CA LYS A 15 -1.35 -8.82 -1.09
C LYS A 15 -2.77 -8.59 -0.57
N CYS A 16 -2.93 -8.32 0.73
CA CYS A 16 -4.22 -8.01 1.34
C CYS A 16 -4.80 -6.69 0.81
N LEU A 17 -3.98 -5.64 0.73
CA LEU A 17 -4.37 -4.34 0.18
C LEU A 17 -4.72 -4.43 -1.31
N HIS A 18 -3.90 -5.14 -2.09
CA HIS A 18 -4.16 -5.36 -3.51
C HIS A 18 -5.51 -6.06 -3.73
N LEU A 19 -5.83 -7.11 -2.97
CA LEU A 19 -7.13 -7.77 -3.04
C LEU A 19 -8.27 -6.80 -2.72
N HIS A 20 -8.12 -6.02 -1.66
CA HIS A 20 -9.13 -5.05 -1.24
C HIS A 20 -9.41 -4.03 -2.36
N LEU A 21 -8.36 -3.43 -2.93
CA LEU A 21 -8.48 -2.46 -4.02
C LEU A 21 -9.11 -3.09 -5.27
N CYS A 22 -8.69 -4.30 -5.66
CA CYS A 22 -9.31 -5.01 -6.77
C CYS A 22 -10.81 -5.25 -6.56
N CYS A 23 -11.23 -5.55 -5.33
CA CYS A 23 -12.65 -5.72 -5.00
C CYS A 23 -13.41 -4.40 -5.03
N GLN A 24 -12.81 -3.34 -4.47
CA GLN A 24 -13.40 -2.01 -4.43
C GLN A 24 -13.70 -1.47 -5.83
N TYR A 25 -12.79 -1.68 -6.78
CA TYR A 25 -12.93 -1.22 -8.17
C TYR A 25 -13.61 -2.24 -9.11
N GLY A 26 -14.20 -3.30 -8.57
CA GLY A 26 -14.96 -4.29 -9.36
C GLY A 26 -14.11 -5.19 -10.27
N ILE A 27 -12.77 -5.13 -10.18
CA ILE A 27 -11.84 -5.98 -10.92
C ILE A 27 -11.98 -7.44 -10.45
N ARG A 28 -12.20 -7.67 -9.15
CA ARG A 28 -12.40 -9.02 -8.58
C ARG A 28 -13.65 -9.09 -7.71
N LYS A 29 -14.41 -10.16 -7.84
CA LYS A 29 -15.64 -10.40 -7.04
C LYS A 29 -15.42 -11.17 -5.74
N THR A 30 -14.30 -11.88 -5.59
CA THR A 30 -14.02 -12.74 -4.43
C THR A 30 -13.16 -12.04 -3.40
N LYS A 31 -13.55 -12.11 -2.12
CA LYS A 31 -12.76 -11.62 -0.97
C LYS A 31 -11.80 -12.69 -0.39
N LYS A 32 -11.58 -13.82 -1.07
CA LYS A 32 -10.75 -14.93 -0.56
C LYS A 32 -9.25 -14.70 -0.84
N LEU A 33 -8.50 -14.30 0.19
CA LEU A 33 -7.05 -14.04 0.09
C LEU A 33 -6.21 -15.26 -0.33
N LYS A 34 -6.58 -16.46 0.10
CA LYS A 34 -5.82 -17.70 -0.17
C LYS A 34 -5.67 -17.99 -1.67
N ILE A 35 -6.71 -17.71 -2.45
CA ILE A 35 -6.74 -17.96 -3.90
C ILE A 35 -6.37 -16.72 -4.73
N HIS A 36 -6.09 -15.59 -4.06
CA HIS A 36 -5.74 -14.36 -4.76
C HIS A 36 -4.31 -14.43 -5.26
N SER A 37 -4.14 -14.20 -6.56
CA SER A 37 -2.83 -14.04 -7.19
C SER A 37 -2.54 -12.56 -7.37
N VAL A 38 -1.36 -12.15 -6.92
CA VAL A 38 -0.88 -10.77 -7.04
C VAL A 38 -0.41 -10.56 -8.48
N GLN A 39 -0.92 -9.53 -9.15
CA GLN A 39 -0.56 -9.18 -10.52
C GLN A 39 0.13 -7.82 -10.48
N SER A 40 1.25 -7.67 -11.20
CA SER A 40 2.04 -6.44 -11.19
C SER A 40 1.27 -5.24 -11.75
N VAL A 41 0.38 -5.46 -12.72
CA VAL A 41 -0.50 -4.44 -13.27
C VAL A 41 -1.88 -5.04 -13.48
N VAL A 42 -2.91 -4.36 -12.99
CA VAL A 42 -4.31 -4.68 -13.26
C VAL A 42 -5.07 -3.40 -13.54
N ALA A 43 -5.81 -3.35 -14.63
CA ALA A 43 -6.57 -2.18 -15.02
C ALA A 43 -7.92 -2.57 -15.60
N ASN A 44 -8.87 -1.65 -15.50
CA ASN A 44 -10.11 -1.64 -16.25
C ASN A 44 -10.37 -0.21 -16.77
N GLU A 45 -11.58 0.06 -17.25
CA GLU A 45 -11.98 1.38 -17.75
C GLU A 45 -11.94 2.47 -16.66
N VAL A 46 -12.09 2.07 -15.39
CA VAL A 46 -12.25 2.98 -14.23
C VAL A 46 -10.94 3.21 -13.48
N VAL A 47 -10.09 2.19 -13.36
CA VAL A 47 -8.89 2.24 -12.53
C VAL A 47 -7.71 1.55 -13.19
N GLU A 48 -6.51 2.00 -12.83
CA GLU A 48 -5.27 1.26 -13.01
C GLU A 48 -4.57 1.06 -11.66
N ILE A 49 -4.26 -0.18 -11.34
CA ILE A 49 -3.53 -0.57 -10.13
C ILE A 49 -2.21 -1.20 -10.57
N ARG A 50 -1.09 -0.70 -10.06
CA ARG A 50 0.24 -1.27 -10.31
C ARG A 50 0.93 -1.58 -8.99
N LEU A 51 1.69 -2.67 -8.95
CA LEU A 51 2.44 -3.12 -7.79
C LEU A 51 3.91 -3.23 -8.13
N ASP A 52 4.77 -2.67 -7.28
CA ASP A 52 6.22 -2.72 -7.44
C ASP A 52 6.67 -2.38 -8.87
N THR A 53 6.01 -1.40 -9.51
CA THR A 53 6.35 -0.96 -10.86
C THR A 53 7.00 0.40 -10.82
N THR A 54 8.11 0.55 -11.54
CA THR A 54 8.73 1.85 -11.79
C THR A 54 7.77 2.74 -12.57
N ILE A 55 7.51 3.93 -12.07
CA ILE A 55 6.68 4.92 -12.72
C ILE A 55 7.61 5.87 -13.49
N PRO A 56 7.49 5.92 -14.83
CA PRO A 56 8.29 6.84 -15.61
C PRO A 56 7.82 8.28 -15.35
N THR A 57 8.79 9.18 -15.21
CA THR A 57 8.60 10.63 -15.09
C THR A 57 9.56 11.32 -16.06
N ASP A 58 9.22 12.52 -16.50
CA ASP A 58 10.06 13.29 -17.42
C ASP A 58 11.37 13.75 -16.76
N THR A 59 11.33 13.97 -15.44
CA THR A 59 12.52 14.25 -14.63
C THR A 59 13.00 13.00 -13.91
N ALA A 60 14.30 12.92 -13.64
CA ALA A 60 14.88 11.82 -12.86
C ALA A 60 14.49 11.95 -11.38
N VAL A 61 13.60 11.08 -10.90
CA VAL A 61 13.20 11.00 -9.49
C VAL A 61 13.85 9.78 -8.83
N SER A 62 14.47 9.97 -7.67
CA SER A 62 15.18 8.90 -6.94
C SER A 62 14.25 7.79 -6.44
N ASN A 63 13.04 8.15 -6.01
CA ASN A 63 12.01 7.22 -5.55
C ASN A 63 10.82 7.23 -6.52
N ASN A 64 10.75 6.26 -7.43
CA ASN A 64 9.68 6.17 -8.43
C ASN A 64 8.98 4.80 -8.50
N LYS A 65 9.21 3.93 -7.50
CA LYS A 65 8.63 2.59 -7.43
C LYS A 65 7.85 2.42 -6.11
N PRO A 66 6.59 2.85 -6.04
CA PRO A 66 5.73 2.62 -4.86
C PRO A 66 5.32 1.15 -4.75
N ASP A 67 5.02 0.68 -3.52
CA ASP A 67 4.51 -0.68 -3.31
C ASP A 67 3.18 -0.88 -4.05
N ILE A 68 2.28 0.11 -3.98
CA ILE A 68 1.02 0.15 -4.75
C ILE A 68 0.80 1.54 -5.33
N PHE A 69 0.56 1.59 -6.63
CA PHE A 69 0.05 2.75 -7.35
C PHE A 69 -1.40 2.49 -7.74
N VAL A 70 -2.28 3.46 -7.49
CA VAL A 70 -3.68 3.42 -7.90
C VAL A 70 -4.02 4.71 -8.62
N HIS A 71 -4.44 4.63 -9.88
CA HIS A 71 -4.97 5.74 -10.64
C HIS A 71 -6.45 5.52 -10.91
N ASP A 72 -7.30 6.25 -10.19
CA ASP A 72 -8.73 6.33 -10.45
C ASP A 72 -8.96 7.30 -11.60
N LYS A 73 -9.27 6.76 -12.79
CA LYS A 73 -9.39 7.50 -14.05
C LYS A 73 -10.67 8.34 -14.08
N ILE A 74 -11.70 7.94 -13.32
CA ILE A 74 -12.98 8.64 -13.26
C ILE A 74 -12.88 9.86 -12.36
N LYS A 75 -12.27 9.71 -11.18
CA LYS A 75 -12.06 10.83 -10.25
C LYS A 75 -10.82 11.66 -10.58
N ASN A 76 -9.99 11.18 -11.49
CA ASN A 76 -8.67 11.71 -11.80
C ASN A 76 -7.82 11.91 -10.54
N THR A 77 -7.73 10.85 -9.72
CA THR A 77 -6.93 10.86 -8.49
C THR A 77 -5.92 9.72 -8.51
N ILE A 78 -4.69 10.03 -8.13
CA ILE A 78 -3.61 9.06 -7.98
C ILE A 78 -3.34 8.86 -6.50
N THR A 79 -3.18 7.61 -6.09
CA THR A 79 -2.82 7.23 -4.72
C THR A 79 -1.58 6.36 -4.75
N LEU A 80 -0.55 6.80 -4.05
CA LEU A 80 0.70 6.09 -3.82
C LEU A 80 0.65 5.49 -2.41
N ILE A 81 0.70 4.17 -2.30
CA ILE A 81 0.64 3.47 -1.03
C ILE A 81 1.99 2.82 -0.76
N GLU A 82 2.48 3.00 0.45
CA GLU A 82 3.77 2.50 0.90
C GLU A 82 3.62 1.77 2.23
N VAL A 83 3.98 0.49 2.27
CA VAL A 83 3.79 -0.41 3.41
C VAL A 83 5.08 -0.49 4.23
N GLY A 84 4.97 -0.39 5.56
CA GLY A 84 6.12 -0.51 6.47
C GLY A 84 5.87 -1.45 7.62
N ILE A 85 6.75 -2.44 7.82
CA ILE A 85 6.75 -3.30 9.01
C ILE A 85 7.93 -2.93 9.89
N THR A 86 7.70 -2.50 11.13
CA THR A 86 8.77 -1.91 11.95
C THR A 86 8.70 -2.31 13.43
N SER A 87 9.67 -1.87 14.22
CA SER A 87 9.65 -1.99 15.67
C SER A 87 8.71 -0.94 16.26
N GLN A 88 8.20 -1.18 17.47
CA GLN A 88 7.42 -0.18 18.18
C GLN A 88 8.17 1.15 18.38
N ASN A 89 9.48 1.08 18.62
CA ASN A 89 10.32 2.26 18.84
C ASN A 89 10.45 3.14 17.58
N CYS A 90 10.45 2.52 16.40
CA CYS A 90 10.62 3.22 15.13
C CYS A 90 9.29 3.55 14.43
N LEU A 91 8.14 3.19 15.02
CA LEU A 91 6.83 3.27 14.37
C LEU A 91 6.50 4.67 13.84
N LYS A 92 6.65 5.70 14.69
CA LYS A 92 6.36 7.09 14.31
C LYS A 92 7.31 7.59 13.23
N GLN A 93 8.60 7.28 13.37
CA GLN A 93 9.63 7.70 12.42
C GLN A 93 9.37 7.09 11.03
N VAL A 94 9.18 5.77 10.96
CA VAL A 94 8.93 5.06 9.69
C VAL A 94 7.64 5.51 9.01
N GLU A 95 6.60 5.83 9.80
CA GLU A 95 5.35 6.38 9.26
C GLU A 95 5.57 7.73 8.55
N VAL A 96 6.31 8.64 9.18
CA VAL A 96 6.64 9.95 8.60
C VAL A 96 7.56 9.81 7.38
N GLU A 97 8.58 8.97 7.47
CA GLU A 97 9.49 8.70 6.36
C GLU A 97 8.74 8.17 5.12
N LYS A 98 7.82 7.22 5.32
CA LYS A 98 7.00 6.66 4.23
C LYS A 98 5.97 7.65 3.70
N PHE A 99 5.44 8.54 4.55
CA PHE A 99 4.53 9.61 4.12
C PHE A 99 5.21 10.57 3.13
N HIS A 100 6.47 10.93 3.37
CA HIS A 100 7.21 11.90 2.56
C HIS A 100 8.06 11.28 1.45
N LYS A 101 8.19 9.94 1.40
CA LYS A 101 9.07 9.22 0.47
C LYS A 101 8.85 9.60 -1.00
N TYR A 102 7.60 9.89 -1.37
CA TYR A 102 7.19 10.14 -2.75
C TYR A 102 6.72 11.58 -2.99
N ASP A 103 7.07 12.56 -2.15
CA ASP A 103 6.62 13.95 -2.32
C ASP A 103 6.98 14.50 -3.71
N PHE A 104 8.22 14.28 -4.18
CA PHE A 104 8.65 14.67 -5.52
C PHE A 104 7.89 13.94 -6.63
N LEU A 105 7.74 12.62 -6.50
CA LEU A 105 6.99 11.83 -7.48
C LEU A 105 5.52 12.27 -7.56
N ALA A 106 4.91 12.59 -6.41
CA ALA A 106 3.53 13.05 -6.35
C ALA A 106 3.34 14.39 -7.07
N ASN A 107 4.31 15.31 -6.94
CA ASN A 107 4.28 16.58 -7.66
C ASN A 107 4.39 16.36 -9.18
N GLU A 108 5.35 15.55 -9.63
CA GLU A 108 5.52 15.22 -11.06
C GLU A 108 4.27 14.57 -11.65
N LEU A 109 3.72 13.56 -10.97
CA LEU A 109 2.50 12.88 -11.41
C LEU A 109 1.29 13.81 -11.41
N GLY A 110 1.23 14.75 -10.48
CA GLY A 110 0.19 15.77 -10.43
C GLY A 110 0.20 16.66 -11.67
N VAL A 111 1.39 17.01 -12.18
CA VAL A 111 1.55 17.79 -13.41
C VAL A 111 1.26 16.94 -14.65
N ILE A 112 1.88 15.76 -14.76
CA ILE A 112 1.78 14.86 -15.93
C ILE A 112 0.32 14.45 -16.17
N HIS A 113 -0.38 14.02 -15.12
CA HIS A 113 -1.75 13.52 -15.22
C HIS A 113 -2.82 14.59 -14.94
N ARG A 114 -2.40 15.82 -14.57
CA ARG A 114 -3.31 16.86 -14.07
C ARG A 114 -4.25 16.34 -12.97
N ALA A 115 -3.73 15.46 -12.13
CA ALA A 115 -4.49 14.66 -11.17
C ALA A 115 -4.15 15.07 -9.74
N LYS A 116 -5.10 14.88 -8.81
CA LYS A 116 -4.79 15.02 -7.38
C LYS A 116 -4.04 13.77 -6.92
N VAL A 117 -2.82 13.93 -6.42
CA VAL A 117 -2.02 12.83 -5.90
C VAL A 117 -2.07 12.78 -4.37
N LYS A 118 -2.17 11.58 -3.81
CA LYS A 118 -2.12 11.31 -2.36
C LYS A 118 -1.06 10.26 -2.06
N ILE A 119 -0.33 10.44 -0.97
CA ILE A 119 0.59 9.43 -0.43
C ILE A 119 -0.01 8.88 0.85
N ILE A 120 -0.03 7.55 0.97
CA ILE A 120 -0.65 6.85 2.10
C ILE A 120 0.33 5.82 2.66
N PRO A 121 0.91 6.08 3.84
CA PRO A 121 1.73 5.12 4.54
C PRO A 121 0.84 4.11 5.29
N VAL A 122 1.07 2.82 5.07
CA VAL A 122 0.47 1.72 5.83
C VAL A 122 1.55 1.10 6.69
N VAL A 123 1.76 1.67 7.88
CA VAL A 123 2.82 1.27 8.79
C VAL A 123 2.25 0.61 10.04
N LEU A 124 2.79 -0.56 10.37
CA LEU A 124 2.45 -1.31 11.58
C LEU A 124 3.66 -2.07 12.08
N THR A 125 3.62 -2.43 13.36
CA THR A 125 4.70 -3.20 13.95
C THR A 125 4.51 -4.70 13.74
N TRP A 126 5.57 -5.46 13.93
CA TRP A 126 5.49 -6.93 13.80
C TRP A 126 4.67 -7.62 14.89
N ASP A 127 4.46 -6.93 16.02
CA ASP A 127 3.57 -7.27 17.13
C ASP A 127 2.15 -6.68 16.94
N GLY A 128 1.83 -6.16 15.75
CA GLY A 128 0.48 -5.74 15.37
C GLY A 128 0.04 -4.40 15.96
N ILE A 129 0.94 -3.64 16.59
CA ILE A 129 0.69 -2.28 17.06
C ILE A 129 0.67 -1.33 15.87
N VAL A 130 -0.26 -0.38 15.92
CA VAL A 130 -0.48 0.63 14.86
C VAL A 130 -0.44 2.03 15.46
N SER A 131 -0.17 3.03 14.61
CA SER A 131 -0.25 4.43 15.03
C SER A 131 -1.71 4.86 15.17
N ARG A 132 -1.92 6.03 15.80
CA ARG A 132 -3.24 6.68 15.80
C ARG A 132 -3.73 7.09 14.41
N PHE A 133 -2.82 7.23 13.44
CA PHE A 133 -3.11 7.67 12.08
C PHE A 133 -3.46 6.50 11.15
N PHE A 134 -3.04 5.28 11.49
CA PHE A 134 -3.28 4.06 10.71
C PHE A 134 -4.74 3.91 10.26
N LYS A 135 -5.69 4.14 11.19
CA LYS A 135 -7.12 4.09 10.87
C LYS A 135 -7.49 5.11 9.79
N SER A 136 -7.08 6.36 9.98
CA SER A 136 -7.34 7.46 9.03
C SER A 136 -6.71 7.24 7.67
N HIS A 137 -5.49 6.70 7.61
CA HIS A 137 -4.81 6.36 6.36
C HIS A 137 -5.60 5.30 5.58
N LEU A 138 -6.00 4.21 6.24
CA LEU A 138 -6.77 3.13 5.62
C LEU A 138 -8.21 3.55 5.28
N ASP A 139 -8.83 4.43 6.06
CA ASP A 139 -10.14 5.02 5.72
C ASP A 139 -10.08 5.84 4.43
N SER A 140 -8.96 6.51 4.16
CA SER A 140 -8.80 7.32 2.95
C SER A 140 -8.75 6.52 1.64
N ILE A 141 -8.52 5.19 1.74
CA ILE A 141 -8.66 4.21 0.64
C ILE A 141 -9.85 3.27 0.85
N ALA A 142 -10.81 3.66 1.70
CA ALA A 142 -12.06 2.93 1.96
C ALA A 142 -11.90 1.47 2.44
N VAL A 143 -10.82 1.19 3.19
CA VAL A 143 -10.60 -0.12 3.79
C VAL A 143 -11.57 -0.31 4.95
N GLU A 144 -12.36 -1.39 4.91
CA GLU A 144 -13.30 -1.76 5.97
C GLU A 144 -12.57 -2.10 7.29
N ASP A 145 -13.14 -1.78 8.45
CA ASP A 145 -12.53 -2.05 9.77
C ASP A 145 -12.15 -3.52 9.98
N ARG A 146 -12.94 -4.46 9.44
CA ARG A 146 -12.63 -5.90 9.46
C ARG A 146 -11.32 -6.22 8.73
N VAL A 147 -11.04 -5.54 7.62
CA VAL A 147 -9.81 -5.72 6.85
C VAL A 147 -8.62 -5.11 7.59
N LYS A 148 -8.80 -3.96 8.26
CA LYS A 148 -7.75 -3.35 9.11
C LYS A 148 -7.32 -4.31 10.23
N ALA A 149 -8.29 -4.86 10.97
CA ALA A 149 -8.03 -5.85 12.02
C ALA A 149 -7.39 -7.13 11.47
N TYR A 150 -7.82 -7.56 10.27
CA TYR A 150 -7.22 -8.70 9.59
C TYR A 150 -5.76 -8.45 9.23
N ILE A 151 -5.38 -7.27 8.73
CA ILE A 151 -4.00 -6.89 8.42
C ILE A 151 -3.12 -6.99 9.67
N GLN A 152 -3.58 -6.47 10.82
CA GLN A 152 -2.84 -6.58 12.09
C GLN A 152 -2.65 -8.04 12.51
N THR A 153 -3.71 -8.84 12.44
CA THR A 153 -3.67 -10.27 12.78
C THR A 153 -2.78 -11.06 11.83
N LEU A 154 -2.77 -10.70 10.54
CA LEU A 154 -1.96 -11.32 9.51
C LEU A 154 -0.47 -11.13 9.79
N VAL A 155 -0.05 -9.91 10.14
CA VAL A 155 1.34 -9.62 10.50
C VAL A 155 1.75 -10.38 11.75
N LEU A 156 0.92 -10.36 12.80
CA LEU A 156 1.15 -11.12 14.03
C LEU A 156 1.35 -12.62 13.75
N ARG A 157 0.44 -13.23 12.99
CA ARG A 157 0.53 -14.65 12.63
C ARG A 157 1.82 -14.94 11.86
N LYS A 158 2.20 -14.08 10.91
CA LYS A 158 3.42 -14.26 10.12
C LYS A 158 4.70 -14.08 10.95
N THR A 159 4.67 -13.22 11.96
CA THR A 159 5.76 -13.10 12.94
C THR A 159 5.91 -14.41 13.71
N LEU A 160 4.82 -14.98 14.24
CA LEU A 160 4.84 -16.26 14.98
C LEU A 160 5.27 -17.45 14.11
N GLU A 161 4.87 -17.50 12.83
CA GLU A 161 5.31 -18.53 11.87
C GLU A 161 6.80 -18.43 11.48
N SER A 162 7.49 -17.35 11.87
CA SER A 162 8.89 -17.09 11.53
C SER A 162 9.83 -17.14 12.73
N MET A 163 9.30 -17.48 13.91
CA MET A 163 10.06 -17.80 15.12
C MET A 163 10.41 -19.29 15.13
#